data_AF-A0A094K887-F1
#
_entry.id   AF-A0A094K887-F1
#
_cell.length_a   1.000
_cell.length_b   1.000
_cell.length_c   1.000
_cell.angle_alpha   90.00
_cell.angle_beta   90.00
_cell.angle_gamma   90.00
#
_symmetry.space_group_name_H-M   'P 1'
#
loop_
_entity.id
_entity.type
_entity.pdbx_description
1 polymer ?
#
loop_
_entity_poly.entity_id
_entity_poly.type
_entity_poly.pdbx_seq_one_letter_code
_entity_poly.pdbx_strand_id
1 'polypeptide(L)'
;MGSNHIDVLGPLPLSWWESWEERSQFFDENGRPNEGRHVWLPMNEAFEGVQKYRRKSKRVDEFSTEETVAVLDLIRRMLAFRPEDRPTAKEVLQSKWMVKWVLPDFGSSLLEVR
;
A
#
# COMPACT_ATOMS: atom_id res chain seq x y z
N MET A 1 16.08 7.43 2.18
CA MET A 1 14.77 6.95 1.69
C MET A 1 15.01 5.89 0.63
N GLY A 2 14.27 4.77 0.63
CA GLY A 2 14.48 3.73 -0.38
C GLY A 2 13.76 4.07 -1.69
N SER A 3 14.47 3.98 -2.83
CA SER A 3 13.89 4.22 -4.16
C SER A 3 12.70 3.30 -4.48
N ASN A 4 12.61 2.14 -3.82
CA ASN A 4 11.50 1.21 -3.92
C ASN A 4 10.13 1.81 -3.52
N HIS A 5 10.09 2.78 -2.60
CA HIS A 5 8.84 3.44 -2.24
C HIS A 5 8.27 4.24 -3.40
N ILE A 6 9.13 4.80 -4.24
CA ILE A 6 8.73 5.59 -5.42
C ILE A 6 8.13 4.66 -6.48
N ASP A 7 8.73 3.49 -6.70
CA ASP A 7 8.19 2.50 -7.63
C ASP A 7 6.79 2.04 -7.21
N VAL A 8 6.58 1.81 -5.91
CA VAL A 8 5.34 1.24 -5.37
C VAL A 8 4.23 2.28 -5.21
N LEU A 9 4.57 3.48 -4.69
CA LEU A 9 3.62 4.52 -4.30
C LEU A 9 3.49 5.64 -5.34
N GLY A 10 4.46 5.79 -6.24
CA GLY A 10 4.54 6.90 -7.19
C GLY A 10 5.53 7.99 -6.77
N PRO A 11 5.55 9.12 -7.50
CA PRO A 11 6.57 10.15 -7.34
C PRO A 11 6.56 10.80 -5.97
N LEU A 12 7.74 11.20 -5.49
CA LEU A 12 7.86 12.02 -4.28
C LEU A 12 7.24 13.40 -4.48
N PRO A 13 6.83 14.07 -3.38
CA PRO A 13 6.60 15.51 -3.42
C PRO A 13 7.83 16.22 -3.99
N LEU A 14 7.62 17.16 -4.92
CA LEU A 14 8.71 17.80 -5.67
C LEU A 14 9.81 18.36 -4.76
N SER A 15 9.44 19.05 -3.69
CA SER A 15 10.39 19.60 -2.72
C SER A 15 11.30 18.53 -2.10
N TRP A 16 10.79 17.31 -1.87
CA TRP A 16 11.58 16.20 -1.34
C TRP A 16 12.44 15.55 -2.43
N TRP A 17 11.89 15.43 -3.64
CA TRP A 17 12.63 14.94 -4.79
C TRP A 17 13.85 15.81 -5.11
N GLU A 18 13.71 17.14 -5.01
CA GLU A 18 14.79 18.10 -5.25
C GLU A 18 15.83 18.11 -4.12
N SER A 19 15.40 17.87 -2.89
CA SER A 19 16.27 17.86 -1.71
C SER A 19 16.99 16.52 -1.49
N TRP A 20 16.68 15.48 -2.28
CA TRP A 20 17.27 14.16 -2.10
C TRP A 20 18.62 14.04 -2.83
N GLU A 21 19.71 14.22 -2.08
CA GLU A 21 21.08 14.26 -2.62
C GLU A 21 21.48 12.95 -3.33
N GLU A 22 21.11 11.79 -2.78
CA GLU A 22 21.49 10.49 -3.35
C GLU A 22 20.55 10.00 -4.46
N ARG A 23 19.57 10.80 -4.90
CA ARG A 23 18.60 10.39 -5.93
C ARG A 23 19.27 9.91 -7.22
N SER A 24 20.41 10.51 -7.59
CA SER A 24 21.18 10.18 -8.79
C SER A 24 21.75 8.76 -8.79
N GLN A 25 21.87 8.12 -7.61
CA GLN A 25 22.23 6.70 -7.52
C GLN A 25 21.12 5.78 -8.05
N PHE A 26 19.88 6.26 -8.07
CA PHE A 26 18.70 5.47 -8.41
C PHE A 26 17.99 5.92 -9.68
N PHE A 27 18.04 7.21 -10.00
CA PHE A 27 17.30 7.82 -11.10
C PHE A 27 18.17 8.77 -11.93
N ASP A 28 17.86 8.87 -13.22
CA ASP A 28 18.48 9.81 -14.14
C ASP A 28 17.91 11.23 -13.95
N GLU A 29 18.42 12.19 -14.72
CA GLU A 29 17.98 13.60 -14.68
C GLU A 29 16.51 13.79 -15.05
N ASN A 30 15.91 12.83 -15.77
CA ASN A 30 14.49 12.82 -16.15
C ASN A 30 13.61 12.08 -15.12
N GLY A 31 14.18 11.62 -14.00
CA GLY A 31 13.48 10.84 -12.98
C GLY A 31 13.17 9.40 -13.37
N ARG A 32 13.82 8.87 -14.42
CA ARG A 32 13.69 7.46 -14.82
C ARG A 32 14.67 6.60 -14.03
N PRO A 33 14.30 5.36 -13.65
CA PRO A 33 15.23 4.44 -13.00
C PRO A 33 16.52 4.26 -13.79
N ASN A 34 17.66 4.27 -13.11
CA ASN A 34 18.96 3.97 -13.71
C ASN A 34 19.01 2.56 -14.32
N GLU A 35 19.82 2.38 -15.36
CA GLU A 35 20.03 1.07 -15.97
C GLU A 35 20.55 0.05 -14.94
N GLY A 36 20.03 -1.18 -14.99
CA GLY A 36 20.39 -2.25 -14.05
C GLY A 36 19.74 -2.14 -12.68
N ARG A 37 19.01 -1.06 -12.36
CA ARG A 37 18.23 -0.95 -11.12
C ARG A 37 17.00 -1.86 -11.19
N HIS A 38 16.77 -2.65 -10.14
CA HIS A 38 15.51 -3.37 -9.99
C HIS A 38 14.36 -2.40 -9.66
N VAL A 39 13.31 -2.43 -10.48
CA VAL A 39 12.10 -1.61 -10.34
C VAL A 39 10.99 -2.47 -9.77
N TRP A 40 10.44 -2.08 -8.61
CA TRP A 40 9.33 -2.79 -8.01
C TRP A 40 8.02 -2.52 -8.75
N LEU A 41 7.11 -3.49 -8.72
CA LEU A 41 5.78 -3.29 -9.31
C LEU A 41 5.00 -2.21 -8.55
N PRO A 42 4.20 -1.38 -9.25
CA PRO A 42 3.26 -0.48 -8.60
C PRO A 42 2.34 -1.24 -7.65
N MET A 43 1.90 -0.58 -6.57
CA MET A 43 1.14 -1.23 -5.50
C MET A 43 -0.08 -2.05 -5.99
N ASN A 44 -0.81 -1.56 -7.00
CA ASN A 44 -1.97 -2.28 -7.55
C ASN A 44 -1.57 -3.63 -8.15
N GLU A 45 -0.45 -3.68 -8.87
CA GLU A 45 0.05 -4.88 -9.53
C GLU A 45 0.69 -5.83 -8.51
N ALA A 46 1.47 -5.28 -7.57
CA ALA A 46 2.08 -6.05 -6.49
C ALA A 46 1.02 -6.77 -5.62
N PHE A 47 -0.16 -6.18 -5.44
CA PHE A 47 -1.24 -6.76 -4.64
C PHE A 47 -1.80 -8.06 -5.23
N GLU A 48 -1.68 -8.28 -6.54
CA GLU A 48 -2.06 -9.56 -7.15
C GLU A 48 -1.25 -10.74 -6.58
N GLY A 49 -0.03 -10.49 -6.08
CA GLY A 49 0.73 -11.49 -5.33
C GLY A 49 0.02 -11.98 -4.06
N VAL A 50 -0.67 -11.07 -3.36
CA VAL A 50 -1.49 -11.40 -2.17
C VAL A 50 -2.70 -12.24 -2.58
N GLN A 51 -3.41 -11.85 -3.65
CA GLN A 51 -4.56 -12.60 -4.16
C GLN A 51 -4.15 -14.01 -4.62
N LYS A 52 -3.03 -14.13 -5.34
CA LYS A 52 -2.47 -15.42 -5.78
C LYS A 52 -2.12 -16.33 -4.59
N TYR A 53 -1.62 -15.77 -3.49
CA TYR A 53 -1.40 -16.54 -2.26
C TYR A 53 -2.74 -17.00 -1.66
N ARG A 54 -3.73 -16.12 -1.56
CA ARG A 54 -5.06 -16.42 -1.03
C ARG A 54 -5.80 -17.49 -1.83
N ARG A 55 -5.76 -17.46 -3.17
CA ARG A 55 -6.31 -18.53 -4.04
C ARG A 55 -5.80 -19.93 -3.71
N LYS A 56 -4.54 -20.02 -3.26
CA LYS A 56 -3.91 -21.30 -2.91
C LYS A 56 -4.20 -21.70 -1.46
N SER A 57 -4.70 -20.79 -0.63
CA SER A 57 -5.07 -21.05 0.74
C SER A 57 -6.43 -21.73 0.81
N LYS A 58 -6.58 -22.67 1.73
CA LYS A 58 -7.89 -23.24 2.11
C LYS A 58 -8.53 -22.53 3.30
N ARG A 59 -7.85 -21.54 3.87
CA ARG A 59 -8.23 -20.91 5.14
C ARG A 59 -8.81 -19.50 4.97
N VAL A 60 -8.49 -18.84 3.86
CA VAL A 60 -8.88 -17.47 3.62
C VAL A 60 -9.25 -17.30 2.15
N ASP A 61 -10.35 -16.61 1.92
CA ASP A 61 -10.80 -16.27 0.58
C ASP A 61 -9.99 -15.10 0.00
N GLU A 62 -10.13 -14.91 -1.30
CA GLU A 62 -9.63 -13.72 -2.00
C GLU A 62 -10.38 -12.47 -1.55
N PHE A 63 -9.70 -11.34 -1.64
CA PHE A 63 -10.38 -10.05 -1.55
C PHE A 63 -11.31 -9.89 -2.75
N SER A 64 -12.55 -9.45 -2.51
CA SER A 64 -13.41 -9.00 -3.61
C SER A 64 -12.79 -7.78 -4.31
N THR A 65 -13.25 -7.46 -5.52
CA THR A 65 -12.80 -6.25 -6.24
C THR A 65 -13.05 -4.99 -5.42
N GLU A 66 -14.22 -4.87 -4.78
CA GLU A 66 -14.55 -3.71 -3.96
C GLU A 66 -13.68 -3.62 -2.70
N GLU A 67 -13.40 -4.74 -2.07
CA GLU A 67 -12.53 -4.80 -0.90
C GLU A 67 -11.09 -4.47 -1.25
N THR A 68 -10.59 -4.99 -2.39
CA THR A 68 -9.27 -4.68 -2.93
C THR A 68 -9.10 -3.18 -3.13
N VAL A 69 -10.09 -2.51 -3.72
CA VAL A 69 -10.07 -1.06 -3.88
C VAL A 69 -10.02 -0.36 -2.53
N ALA A 70 -10.82 -0.80 -1.56
CA ALA A 70 -10.90 -0.17 -0.23
C ALA A 70 -9.62 -0.34 0.59
N VAL A 71 -9.01 -1.53 0.60
CA VAL A 71 -7.77 -1.79 1.35
C VAL A 71 -6.58 -1.07 0.70
N LEU A 72 -6.50 -1.06 -0.63
CA LEU A 72 -5.41 -0.37 -1.33
C LEU A 72 -5.52 1.15 -1.20
N ASP A 73 -6.72 1.72 -1.22
CA ASP A 73 -6.92 3.14 -0.89
C ASP A 73 -6.43 3.47 0.52
N LEU A 74 -6.81 2.67 1.51
CA LEU A 74 -6.40 2.88 2.89
C LEU A 74 -4.89 2.80 3.07
N ILE A 75 -4.25 1.75 2.53
CA ILE A 75 -2.79 1.55 2.62
C ILE A 75 -2.05 2.73 1.96
N ARG A 76 -2.52 3.21 0.80
CA ARG A 76 -1.93 4.40 0.16
C ARG A 76 -1.97 5.62 1.04
N ARG A 77 -3.11 5.92 1.66
CA ARG A 77 -3.24 7.06 2.57
C ARG A 77 -2.37 6.89 3.82
N MET A 78 -2.29 5.68 4.38
CA MET A 78 -1.43 5.38 5.52
C MET A 78 0.07 5.51 5.20
N LEU A 79 0.45 5.26 3.95
CA LEU A 79 1.84 5.33 3.47
C LEU A 79 2.14 6.64 2.71
N ALA A 80 1.26 7.65 2.80
CA ALA A 80 1.53 8.95 2.20
C ALA A 80 2.88 9.50 2.65
N PHE A 81 3.64 10.09 1.71
CA PHE A 81 4.99 10.56 1.99
C PHE A 81 5.00 11.60 3.12
N ARG A 82 4.12 12.60 3.00
CA ARG A 82 3.91 13.62 4.01
C ARG A 82 3.15 13.03 5.21
N PRO A 83 3.70 13.10 6.43
CA PRO A 83 3.01 12.62 7.62
C PRO A 83 1.65 13.29 7.84
N GLU A 84 1.53 14.57 7.51
CA GLU A 84 0.30 15.37 7.62
C GLU A 84 -0.84 14.90 6.70
N ASP A 85 -0.52 14.19 5.61
CA ASP A 85 -1.51 13.62 4.69
C ASP A 85 -2.01 12.23 5.15
N ARG A 86 -1.42 11.67 6.21
CA ARG A 86 -1.79 10.34 6.71
C ARG A 86 -3.02 10.42 7.62
N PRO A 87 -3.93 9.43 7.55
CA PRO A 87 -5.05 9.37 8.45
C PRO A 87 -4.58 9.08 9.89
N THR A 88 -5.29 9.65 10.85
CA THR A 88 -5.15 9.28 12.26
C THR A 88 -5.60 7.84 12.50
N ALA A 89 -5.19 7.24 13.61
CA ALA A 89 -5.66 5.90 14.00
C ALA A 89 -7.20 5.82 14.07
N LYS A 90 -7.87 6.90 14.51
CA LYS A 90 -9.33 6.97 14.55
C LYS A 90 -9.94 6.90 13.14
N GLU A 91 -9.40 7.65 12.19
CA GLU A 91 -9.88 7.65 10.80
C GLU A 91 -9.58 6.33 10.09
N VAL A 92 -8.47 5.66 10.41
CA VAL A 92 -8.19 4.30 9.93
C VAL A 92 -9.29 3.35 10.37
N LEU A 93 -9.65 3.35 11.66
CA LEU A 93 -10.72 2.51 12.21
C LEU A 93 -12.09 2.80 11.60
N GLN A 94 -12.32 4.04 11.15
CA GLN A 94 -13.55 4.47 10.49
C GLN A 94 -13.55 4.28 8.97
N SER A 95 -12.44 3.82 8.39
CA SER A 95 -12.32 3.62 6.95
C SER A 95 -13.31 2.57 6.43
N LYS A 96 -13.66 2.68 5.14
CA LYS A 96 -14.56 1.74 4.47
C LYS A 96 -14.09 0.29 4.65
N TRP A 97 -12.78 0.04 4.49
CA TRP A 97 -12.23 -1.31 4.63
C TRP A 97 -12.43 -1.87 6.04
N MET A 98 -12.11 -1.08 7.07
CA MET A 98 -12.28 -1.50 8.47
C MET A 98 -13.75 -1.75 8.83
N VAL A 99 -14.65 -0.82 8.50
CA VAL A 99 -16.05 -0.90 8.92
C VAL A 99 -16.82 -2.00 8.17
N LYS A 100 -16.56 -2.19 6.87
CA LYS A 100 -17.33 -3.13 6.06
C LYS A 100 -16.79 -4.56 6.09
N TRP A 101 -15.49 -4.77 6.28
CA TRP A 101 -14.88 -6.11 6.24
C TRP A 101 -14.23 -6.52 7.57
N VAL A 102 -13.34 -5.70 8.13
CA VAL A 102 -12.50 -6.14 9.27
C VAL A 102 -13.28 -6.23 10.59
N LEU A 103 -14.06 -5.19 10.94
CA LEU A 103 -14.77 -5.16 12.23
C LEU A 103 -15.87 -6.25 12.34
N PRO A 104 -16.68 -6.52 11.29
CA PRO A 104 -17.62 -7.65 11.32
C PRO A 104 -16.93 -9.01 11.49
N ASP A 105 -15.80 -9.22 10.80
CA ASP A 105 -15.01 -10.46 10.88
C ASP A 105 -14.39 -10.65 12.28
N PHE A 106 -13.85 -9.57 12.86
CA PHE A 106 -13.33 -9.57 14.22
C PHE A 106 -14.40 -9.89 15.26
N GLY A 107 -15.59 -9.27 15.15
CA GLY A 107 -16.71 -9.53 16.04
C GLY A 107 -17.22 -10.97 15.96
N SER A 108 -17.27 -11.54 14.75
CA SER A 108 -17.68 -12.93 14.52
C SER A 108 -16.65 -13.91 15.10
N SER A 109 -15.36 -13.65 14.88
CA SER A 109 -14.26 -14.44 15.45
C SER A 109 -14.26 -14.46 16.98
N LEU A 110 -14.65 -13.36 17.64
CA LEU A 110 -14.77 -13.30 19.10
C LEU A 110 -15.94 -14.13 19.65
N LEU A 111 -16.97 -14.36 18.85
CA LEU A 111 -18.13 -15.18 19.23
C LEU A 111 -17.86 -16.68 19.01
N GLU A 112 -17.03 -17.06 18.04
CA GLU A 112 -16.64 -18.46 17.80
C GLU A 112 -15.66 -19.02 18.86
N VAL A 113 -15.01 -18.16 19.64
CA VAL A 113 -14.05 -18.55 20.70
C VAL A 113 -14.73 -18.63 22.08
N ARG A 114 -16.04 -18.36 22.19
CA ARG A 114 -16.85 -18.54 23.41
C ARG A 114 -17.76 -19.74 23.31
#